data_AF-A0A523FAZ5-F1
#
_entry.id   AF-A0A523FAZ5-F1
#
_cell.length_a   1.000
_cell.length_b   1.000
_cell.length_c   1.000
_cell.angle_alpha   90.00
_cell.angle_beta   90.00
_cell.angle_gamma   90.00
#
_symmetry.space_group_name_H-M   'P 1'
#
loop_
_entity.id
_entity.type
_entity.pdbx_description
1 polymer ?
#
loop_
_entity_poly.entity_id
_entity_poly.type
_entity_poly.pdbx_seq_one_letter_code
_entity_poly.pdbx_strand_id
1 'polypeptide(L)'
;MTGGITSIVLAPLVPWPVIAAIGALALLVVGLALFKRARGVVWRALALGILVLALLNPSLKQEEREPLSDIAIIVVDDSPSQTVGPRRDHAKAALDHLRKTLARFDDIEVRVLRVGGRAQAGAGAGDSAEIRAPEEGTRLFSALGRVLAEVPPQRLAGVIM
;
A
#
# COMPACT_ATOMS: atom_id res chain seq x y z
N MET A 1 -13.78 6.31 4.46
CA MET A 1 -13.68 6.06 5.92
C MET A 1 -12.32 5.43 6.15
N THR A 2 -11.35 6.23 6.59
CA THR A 2 -9.96 5.78 6.81
C THR A 2 -9.92 4.88 8.05
N GLY A 3 -9.86 3.57 7.84
CA GLY A 3 -9.66 2.59 8.90
C GLY A 3 -8.23 2.65 9.43
N GLY A 4 -7.93 3.65 10.25
CA GLY A 4 -6.64 3.74 10.93
C GLY A 4 -6.48 2.54 11.86
N ILE A 5 -5.52 1.66 11.57
CA ILE A 5 -5.19 0.55 12.47
C ILE A 5 -4.45 1.18 13.65
N THR A 6 -5.10 1.24 14.81
CA THR A 6 -4.45 1.72 16.03
C THR A 6 -3.63 0.58 16.61
N SER A 7 -2.30 0.73 16.62
CA SER A 7 -1.39 -0.25 17.24
C SER A 7 -0.75 0.36 18.49
N ILE A 8 -0.68 -0.44 19.57
CA ILE A 8 0.07 -0.09 20.77
C ILE A 8 1.47 -0.67 20.59
N VAL A 9 2.47 0.19 20.49
CA VAL A 9 3.87 -0.22 20.37
C VAL A 9 4.56 0.04 21.70
N LEU A 10 5.21 -0.99 22.24
CA LEU A 10 6.09 -0.89 23.39
C LEU A 10 7.48 -0.52 22.91
N ALA A 11 7.87 0.75 23.12
CA ALA A 11 9.16 1.29 22.73
C ALA A 11 9.96 1.61 24.01
N PRO A 12 10.47 0.59 24.72
CA PRO A 12 11.09 0.78 26.03
C PRO A 12 12.32 1.69 25.93
N LEU A 13 12.44 2.65 26.85
CA LEU A 13 13.59 3.58 26.86
C LEU A 13 14.91 2.90 27.18
N VAL A 14 14.83 1.75 27.87
CA VAL A 14 15.98 0.98 28.32
C VAL A 14 15.81 -0.50 27.96
N PRO A 15 16.89 -1.29 27.90
CA PRO A 15 16.80 -2.71 27.60
C PRO A 15 15.85 -3.46 28.54
N TRP A 16 15.12 -4.45 28.00
CA TRP A 16 14.19 -5.29 28.76
C TRP A 16 14.73 -5.87 30.08
N PRO A 17 15.99 -6.34 30.16
CA PRO A 17 16.54 -6.83 31.42
C PRO A 17 16.55 -5.78 32.54
N VAL A 18 16.76 -4.50 32.21
CA VAL A 18 16.77 -3.40 33.18
C VAL A 18 15.36 -3.15 33.72
N ILE A 19 14.36 -3.15 32.84
CA ILE A 19 12.94 -3.01 33.23
C ILE A 19 12.53 -4.18 34.11
N ALA A 20 12.90 -5.41 33.75
CA ALA A 20 12.61 -6.60 34.54
C ALA A 20 13.25 -6.54 35.93
N ALA A 21 14.51 -6.09 36.03
CA ALA A 21 15.19 -5.92 37.31
C ALA A 21 14.52 -4.86 38.20
N ILE A 22 14.18 -3.69 37.64
CA ILE A 22 13.47 -2.62 38.37
C ILE A 22 12.07 -3.09 38.80
N GLY A 23 11.33 -3.76 37.91
CA GLY A 23 10.02 -4.32 38.21
C GLY A 23 10.06 -5.38 39.31
N ALA A 24 11.04 -6.29 39.29
CA ALA A 24 11.23 -7.28 40.33
C ALA A 24 11.55 -6.64 41.69
N LEU A 25 12.42 -5.62 41.71
CA LEU A 25 12.75 -4.89 42.93
C LEU A 25 11.53 -4.13 43.47
N ALA A 26 10.75 -3.50 42.60
CA ALA A 26 9.52 -2.82 42.97
C ALA A 26 8.51 -3.78 43.62
N LEU A 27 8.32 -4.97 43.04
CA LEU A 27 7.45 -6.01 43.58
C LEU A 27 7.91 -6.50 44.94
N LEU A 28 9.22 -6.69 45.15
CA LEU A 28 9.78 -7.05 46.46
C LEU A 28 9.48 -5.99 47.52
N VAL A 29 9.71 -4.70 47.20
CA VAL A 29 9.45 -3.59 48.13
C VAL A 29 7.96 -3.51 48.49
N VAL A 30 7.08 -3.61 47.49
CA VAL A 30 5.62 -3.58 47.71
C VAL A 30 5.15 -4.80 48.49
N GLY A 31 5.65 -6.00 48.16
CA GLY A 31 5.34 -7.24 48.85
C GLY A 31 5.75 -7.23 50.32
N LEU A 32 6.95 -6.74 50.62
CA LEU A 32 7.42 -6.56 52.01
C LEU A 32 6.59 -5.51 52.75
N ALA A 33 6.21 -4.41 52.09
CA ALA A 33 5.36 -3.38 52.68
C ALA A 33 3.94 -3.90 52.99
N LEU A 34 3.39 -4.74 52.11
CA LEU A 34 2.13 -5.46 52.33
C LEU A 34 2.23 -6.43 53.51
N PHE A 35 3.29 -7.24 53.55
CA PHE A 35 3.53 -8.20 54.63
C PHE A 35 3.63 -7.50 56.00
N LYS A 36 4.29 -6.33 56.04
CA LYS A 36 4.38 -5.50 57.24
C LYS A 36 3.14 -4.64 57.53
N ARG A 37 2.08 -4.73 56.71
CA ARG A 37 0.87 -3.87 56.79
C ARG A 37 1.21 -2.38 56.90
N ALA A 38 2.25 -1.94 56.20
CA ALA A 38 2.73 -0.58 56.28
C ALA A 38 1.65 0.39 55.76
N ARG A 39 1.40 1.48 56.48
CA ARG A 39 0.53 2.54 55.95
C ARG A 39 1.14 3.14 54.69
N GLY A 40 0.32 3.35 53.66
CA GLY A 40 0.74 3.94 52.39
C GLY A 40 1.30 2.97 51.33
N VAL A 41 1.09 1.65 51.45
CA VAL A 41 1.45 0.69 50.39
C VAL A 41 0.85 1.10 49.04
N VAL A 42 -0.42 1.49 49.02
CA VAL A 42 -1.14 1.86 47.78
C VAL A 42 -0.39 2.96 47.03
N TRP A 43 0.05 4.01 47.72
CA TRP A 43 0.81 5.10 47.12
C TRP A 43 2.19 4.66 46.63
N ARG A 44 2.88 3.78 47.37
CA ARG A 44 4.18 3.23 46.95
C ARG A 44 4.04 2.34 45.70
N ALA A 45 3.03 1.47 45.68
CA ALA A 45 2.73 0.62 44.54
C ALA A 45 2.36 1.46 43.30
N LEU A 46 1.59 2.52 43.48
CA LEU A 46 1.19 3.42 42.40
C LEU A 46 2.40 4.19 41.84
N ALA A 47 3.25 4.74 42.70
CA ALA A 47 4.48 5.43 42.28
C ALA A 47 5.44 4.50 41.51
N LEU A 48 5.68 3.29 42.03
CA LEU A 48 6.52 2.30 41.37
C LEU A 48 5.89 1.79 40.07
N GLY A 49 4.56 1.63 40.04
CA GLY A 49 3.81 1.27 38.84
C GLY A 49 3.94 2.32 37.74
N ILE A 50 3.81 3.60 38.08
CA ILE A 50 4.03 4.72 37.14
C ILE A 50 5.47 4.71 36.63
N LEU A 51 6.47 4.51 37.50
CA LEU A 51 7.87 4.43 37.09
C LEU A 51 8.09 3.33 36.04
N VAL A 52 7.60 2.13 36.30
CA VAL A 52 7.71 1.00 35.35
C VAL A 52 6.94 1.30 34.06
N LEU A 53 5.73 1.84 34.13
CA LEU A 53 4.94 2.19 32.95
C LEU A 53 5.64 3.24 32.08
N ALA A 54 6.27 4.24 32.71
CA ALA A 54 7.06 5.25 32.02
C ALA A 54 8.30 4.63 31.32
N LEU A 55 8.93 3.62 31.93
CA LEU A 55 10.04 2.88 31.33
C LEU A 55 9.62 2.03 30.11
N LEU A 56 8.41 1.43 30.16
CA LEU A 56 7.86 0.69 29.01
C LEU A 56 7.48 1.63 27.85
N ASN A 57 7.15 2.88 28.15
CA ASN A 57 6.81 3.93 27.18
C ASN A 57 5.83 3.44 26.09
N PRO A 58 4.57 3.14 26.48
CA PRO A 58 3.55 2.74 25.53
C PRO A 58 3.27 3.91 24.58
N SER A 59 3.60 3.72 23.31
CA SER A 59 3.36 4.71 22.27
C SER A 59 2.16 4.30 21.43
N LEU A 60 1.21 5.22 21.28
CA LEU A 60 0.06 5.06 20.41
C LEU A 60 0.50 5.42 19.00
N LYS A 61 0.73 4.41 18.15
CA LYS A 61 1.11 4.63 16.76
C LYS A 61 -0.14 4.55 15.89
N GLN A 62 -0.64 5.72 15.49
CA GLN A 62 -1.65 5.84 14.44
C GLN A 62 -0.90 5.85 13.11
N GLU A 63 -1.06 4.77 12.34
CA GLU A 63 -0.47 4.68 11.01
C GLU A 63 -1.51 5.19 10.00
N GLU A 64 -1.41 6.47 9.63
CA GLU A 64 -2.11 7.00 8.46
C GLU A 64 -1.43 6.44 7.21
N ARG A 65 -1.99 5.36 6.68
CA ARG A 65 -1.63 4.86 5.36
C ARG A 65 -2.62 5.46 4.37
N GLU A 66 -2.13 6.38 3.55
CA GLU A 66 -2.84 6.81 2.34
C GLU A 66 -2.57 5.72 1.28
N PRO A 67 -3.57 4.92 0.88
CA PRO A 67 -3.37 3.94 -0.17
C PRO A 67 -3.08 4.69 -1.47
N LEU A 68 -1.89 4.48 -2.05
CA LEU A 68 -1.60 4.96 -3.39
C LEU A 68 -2.47 4.18 -4.38
N SER A 69 -3.06 4.87 -5.36
CA SER A 69 -3.84 4.20 -6.41
C SER A 69 -2.98 3.20 -7.17
N ASP A 70 -3.49 1.99 -7.36
CA ASP A 70 -2.87 0.96 -8.17
C ASP A 70 -3.00 1.29 -9.66
N ILE A 71 -2.17 0.68 -10.50
CA ILE A 71 -2.06 0.91 -11.94
C ILE A 71 -2.44 -0.37 -12.67
N ALA A 72 -3.46 -0.30 -13.52
CA ALA A 72 -3.86 -1.36 -14.43
C ALA A 72 -3.40 -1.02 -15.87
N ILE A 73 -2.62 -1.89 -16.48
CA ILE A 73 -2.10 -1.68 -17.84
C ILE A 73 -2.94 -2.50 -18.83
N ILE A 74 -3.55 -1.82 -19.81
CA ILE A 74 -4.25 -2.46 -20.93
C ILE A 74 -3.40 -2.31 -22.18
N VAL A 75 -2.99 -3.43 -22.77
CA VAL A 75 -2.22 -3.45 -24.02
C VAL A 75 -3.17 -3.68 -25.18
N VAL A 76 -3.14 -2.81 -26.18
CA VAL A 76 -3.93 -2.92 -27.41
C VAL A 76 -2.98 -3.12 -28.58
N ASP A 77 -3.13 -4.24 -29.27
CA ASP A 77 -2.48 -4.48 -30.56
C ASP A 77 -3.23 -3.71 -31.65
N ASP A 78 -2.58 -2.74 -32.27
CA ASP A 78 -3.07 -1.93 -33.38
C ASP A 78 -2.33 -2.25 -34.69
N SER A 79 -1.63 -3.38 -34.74
CA SER A 79 -0.87 -3.83 -35.93
C SER A 79 -1.72 -3.96 -37.20
N PRO A 80 -1.12 -3.85 -38.41
CA PRO A 80 -1.86 -3.94 -39.66
C PRO A 80 -2.72 -5.20 -39.81
N SER A 81 -2.35 -6.31 -39.15
CA SER A 81 -3.13 -7.55 -39.12
C SER A 81 -4.49 -7.41 -38.41
N GLN A 82 -4.67 -6.38 -37.58
CA GLN A 82 -5.94 -6.08 -36.90
C GLN A 82 -6.96 -5.39 -37.81
N THR A 83 -6.53 -4.92 -38.99
CA THR A 83 -7.43 -4.30 -39.98
C THR A 83 -8.26 -5.30 -40.78
N VAL A 84 -8.01 -6.59 -40.60
CA VAL A 84 -8.69 -7.65 -41.33
C VAL A 84 -10.05 -7.93 -40.67
N GLY A 85 -11.13 -7.53 -41.34
CA GLY A 85 -12.50 -7.74 -40.88
C GLY A 85 -12.87 -6.89 -39.65
N PRO A 86 -13.78 -7.36 -38.76
CA PRO A 86 -14.29 -6.57 -37.64
C PRO A 86 -13.37 -6.55 -36.41
N ARG A 87 -12.10 -7.01 -36.53
CA ARG A 87 -11.19 -7.20 -35.39
C ARG A 87 -10.88 -5.91 -34.64
N ARG A 88 -10.65 -4.81 -35.37
CA ARG A 88 -10.47 -3.47 -34.78
C ARG A 88 -11.70 -3.01 -33.99
N ASP A 89 -12.89 -3.25 -34.51
CA ASP A 89 -14.14 -2.84 -33.85
C ASP A 89 -14.38 -3.67 -32.58
N HIS A 90 -14.05 -4.97 -32.61
CA HIS A 90 -14.09 -5.83 -31.43
C HIS A 90 -13.08 -5.40 -30.36
N ALA A 91 -11.84 -5.06 -30.75
CA ALA A 91 -10.81 -4.58 -29.83
C ALA A 91 -11.21 -3.25 -29.17
N LYS A 92 -11.80 -2.33 -29.94
CA LYS A 92 -12.32 -1.07 -29.42
C LYS A 92 -13.48 -1.29 -28.43
N ALA A 93 -14.42 -2.17 -28.78
CA ALA A 93 -15.53 -2.50 -27.89
C ALA A 93 -15.06 -3.15 -26.57
N ALA A 94 -14.06 -4.03 -26.64
CA ALA A 94 -13.44 -4.65 -25.47
C ALA A 94 -12.71 -3.62 -24.58
N LEU A 95 -11.96 -2.69 -25.18
CA LEU A 95 -11.30 -1.60 -24.46
C LEU A 95 -12.31 -0.71 -23.73
N ASP A 96 -13.41 -0.33 -24.40
CA ASP A 96 -14.45 0.49 -23.81
C ASP A 96 -15.18 -0.23 -22.67
N HIS A 97 -15.39 -1.55 -22.80
CA HIS A 97 -15.96 -2.37 -21.73
C HIS A 97 -15.02 -2.44 -20.51
N LEU A 98 -13.71 -2.65 -20.73
CA LEU A 98 -12.70 -2.67 -19.68
C LEU A 98 -12.60 -1.33 -18.95
N ARG A 99 -12.57 -0.21 -19.70
CA ARG A 99 -12.57 1.14 -19.11
C ARG A 99 -13.79 1.38 -18.22
N LYS A 100 -15.00 1.02 -18.67
CA LYS A 100 -16.23 1.16 -17.86
C LYS A 100 -16.24 0.27 -16.63
N THR A 101 -15.62 -0.90 -16.70
CA THR A 101 -15.55 -1.84 -15.58
C THR A 101 -14.54 -1.35 -14.53
N LEU A 102 -13.38 -0.89 -14.98
CA LEU A 102 -12.31 -0.38 -14.11
C LEU A 102 -12.62 1.00 -13.52
N ALA A 103 -13.40 1.84 -14.20
CA ALA A 103 -13.86 3.13 -13.69
C ALA A 103 -14.78 3.05 -12.45
N ARG A 104 -15.14 1.83 -12.00
CA ARG A 104 -15.87 1.61 -10.74
C ARG A 104 -14.95 1.58 -9.52
N PHE A 105 -13.64 1.54 -9.74
CA PHE A 105 -12.61 1.50 -8.70
C PHE A 105 -11.91 2.84 -8.65
N ASP A 106 -12.15 3.62 -7.58
CA ASP A 106 -11.54 4.95 -7.38
C ASP A 106 -10.03 4.87 -7.04
N ASP A 107 -9.54 3.67 -6.73
CA ASP A 107 -8.17 3.34 -6.37
C ASP A 107 -7.37 2.74 -7.54
N ILE A 108 -7.88 2.74 -8.78
CA ILE A 108 -7.19 2.19 -9.95
C ILE A 108 -6.99 3.24 -11.06
N GLU A 109 -5.73 3.51 -11.39
CA GLU A 109 -5.27 4.28 -12.54
C GLU A 109 -5.13 3.37 -13.77
N VAL A 110 -5.93 3.61 -14.81
CA VAL A 110 -5.88 2.80 -16.04
C VAL A 110 -4.91 3.43 -17.05
N ARG A 111 -3.90 2.66 -17.47
CA ARG A 111 -2.94 3.06 -18.52
C ARG A 111 -3.12 2.20 -19.76
N VAL A 112 -3.31 2.84 -20.91
CA VAL A 112 -3.52 2.13 -22.18
C VAL A 112 -2.25 2.21 -23.02
N LEU A 113 -1.69 1.06 -23.37
CA LEU A 113 -0.50 0.92 -24.21
C LEU A 113 -0.91 0.42 -25.59
N ARG A 114 -0.69 1.22 -26.64
CA ARG A 114 -0.95 0.80 -28.02
C ARG A 114 0.32 0.37 -28.73
N VAL A 115 0.29 -0.78 -29.41
CA VAL A 115 1.47 -1.38 -30.08
C VAL A 115 1.17 -1.69 -31.54
N GLY A 116 2.08 -1.36 -32.46
CA GLY A 116 2.04 -1.84 -33.85
C GLY A 116 1.24 -0.99 -34.86
N GLY A 117 0.51 0.04 -34.45
CA GLY A 117 -0.32 0.87 -35.35
C GLY A 117 0.37 2.13 -35.89
N ARG A 118 0.00 2.52 -37.11
CA ARG A 118 0.33 3.83 -37.72
C ARG A 118 -0.49 4.92 -37.04
N ALA A 119 0.18 5.99 -36.60
CA ALA A 119 -0.41 7.10 -35.83
C ALA A 119 -1.86 7.47 -36.21
N GLN A 120 -2.81 7.29 -35.28
CA GLN A 120 -4.02 8.10 -35.23
C GLN A 120 -3.91 9.02 -34.02
N ALA A 121 -3.66 10.31 -34.31
CA ALA A 121 -3.73 11.35 -33.32
C ALA A 121 -5.20 11.60 -32.96
N GLY A 122 -5.52 11.51 -31.67
CA GLY A 122 -6.71 12.13 -31.08
C GLY A 122 -7.93 11.21 -30.94
N ALA A 123 -8.24 10.84 -29.69
CA ALA A 123 -9.52 11.13 -29.03
C ALA A 123 -9.60 10.37 -27.69
N GLY A 124 -9.49 11.09 -26.57
CA GLY A 124 -9.67 10.52 -25.24
C GLY A 124 -9.20 11.46 -24.14
N ALA A 125 -9.90 12.58 -23.95
CA ALA A 125 -9.79 13.37 -22.74
C ALA A 125 -10.36 12.54 -21.58
N GLY A 126 -9.51 12.19 -20.62
CA GLY A 126 -9.91 11.57 -19.36
C GLY A 126 -8.77 10.75 -18.78
N ASP A 127 -8.09 11.32 -17.78
CA ASP A 127 -7.23 10.79 -16.69
C ASP A 127 -6.40 9.50 -16.88
N SER A 128 -6.30 8.98 -18.10
CA SER A 128 -5.63 7.73 -18.47
C SER A 128 -4.38 8.08 -19.27
N ALA A 129 -3.20 7.80 -18.73
CA ALA A 129 -1.94 7.99 -19.45
C ALA A 129 -1.84 6.97 -20.61
N GLU A 130 -1.89 7.46 -21.85
CA GLU A 130 -1.69 6.65 -23.05
C GLU A 130 -0.20 6.58 -23.37
N ILE A 131 0.38 5.38 -23.35
CA ILE A 131 1.82 5.15 -23.58
C ILE A 131 2.00 4.48 -24.94
N ARG A 132 3.06 4.87 -25.68
CA ARG A 132 3.28 4.48 -27.08
C ARG A 132 4.59 3.70 -27.27
N ALA A 133 4.56 2.65 -28.08
CA ALA A 133 5.75 1.89 -28.48
C ALA A 133 6.20 2.20 -29.94
N PRO A 134 7.50 2.04 -30.28
CA PRO A 134 8.03 2.31 -31.63
C PRO A 134 7.48 1.38 -32.73
N GLU A 135 7.45 1.87 -33.97
CA GLU A 135 6.75 1.29 -35.14
C GLU A 135 7.45 0.08 -35.83
N GLU A 136 8.14 -0.79 -35.08
CA GLU A 136 8.81 -1.97 -35.66
C GLU A 136 8.13 -3.30 -35.24
N GLY A 137 6.99 -3.62 -35.87
CA GLY A 137 6.29 -4.90 -35.73
C GLY A 137 5.52 -5.10 -34.40
N THR A 138 4.99 -6.31 -34.19
CA THR A 138 4.19 -6.68 -32.99
C THR A 138 5.10 -7.04 -31.81
N ARG A 139 5.90 -6.07 -31.32
CA ARG A 139 6.79 -6.30 -30.16
C ARG A 139 6.11 -6.02 -28.82
N LEU A 140 5.00 -6.70 -28.56
CA LEU A 140 4.15 -6.52 -27.36
C LEU A 140 4.92 -6.65 -26.05
N PHE A 141 5.74 -7.70 -25.89
CA PHE A 141 6.52 -7.92 -24.67
C PHE A 141 7.61 -6.86 -24.43
N SER A 142 8.25 -6.36 -25.51
CA SER A 142 9.26 -5.30 -25.38
C SER A 142 8.65 -3.95 -25.00
N ALA A 143 7.43 -3.67 -25.50
CA ALA A 143 6.68 -2.48 -25.17
C ALA A 143 6.19 -2.53 -23.72
N LEU A 144 5.68 -3.68 -23.30
CA LEU A 144 5.26 -3.92 -21.93
C LEU A 144 6.45 -3.78 -20.96
N GLY A 145 7.62 -4.33 -21.28
CA GLY A 145 8.81 -4.23 -20.43
C GLY A 145 9.26 -2.78 -20.19
N ARG A 146 9.08 -1.87 -21.16
CA ARG A 146 9.36 -0.44 -20.99
C ARG A 146 8.37 0.23 -20.03
N VAL A 147 7.07 -0.05 -20.20
CA VAL A 147 6.03 0.52 -19.31
C VAL A 147 6.17 -0.03 -17.90
N LEU A 148 6.49 -1.31 -17.74
CA LEU A 148 6.75 -1.91 -16.43
C LEU A 148 8.00 -1.35 -15.74
N ALA A 149 8.98 -0.85 -16.50
CA ALA A 149 10.16 -0.19 -15.92
C ALA A 149 9.84 1.20 -15.35
N GLU A 150 8.77 1.84 -15.80
CA GLU A 150 8.31 3.15 -15.33
C GLU A 150 7.26 3.05 -14.21
N VAL A 151 6.69 1.85 -13.99
CA VAL A 151 5.65 1.61 -12.98
C VAL A 151 6.27 0.97 -11.71
N PRO A 152 6.06 1.54 -10.51
CA PRO A 152 6.49 0.93 -9.27
C PRO A 152 5.84 -0.46 -9.10
N PRO A 153 6.61 -1.53 -8.81
CA PRO A 153 6.08 -2.89 -8.75
C PRO A 153 5.03 -3.06 -7.64
N GLN A 154 5.06 -2.24 -6.59
CA GLN A 154 4.07 -2.24 -5.51
C GLN A 154 2.72 -1.64 -5.91
N ARG A 155 2.62 -0.96 -7.07
CA ARG A 155 1.38 -0.35 -7.60
C ARG A 155 0.83 -1.09 -8.82
N LEU A 156 1.37 -2.24 -9.22
CA LEU A 156 0.86 -2.95 -10.41
C LEU A 156 -0.31 -3.86 -10.02
N ALA A 157 -1.54 -3.49 -10.37
CA ALA A 157 -2.72 -4.33 -10.16
C ALA A 157 -2.78 -5.51 -11.14
N GLY A 158 -2.34 -5.29 -12.39
CA GLY A 158 -2.34 -6.33 -13.42
C GLY A 158 -2.12 -5.80 -14.83
N VAL A 159 -1.88 -6.73 -15.75
CA VAL A 159 -1.73 -6.46 -17.19
C VAL A 159 -2.79 -7.26 -17.95
N ILE A 160 -3.54 -6.57 -18.80
CA ILE A 160 -4.56 -7.16 -19.68
C ILE A 160 -4.10 -6.95 -21.13
N MET A 161 -4.11 -8.02 -21.93
CA MET A 161 -3.69 -8.02 -23.34
C MET A 161 -4.72 -8.73 -24.21
#